data_AF-A0A2C9V9U8-F1
#
_entry.id   AF-A0A2C9V9U8-F1
#
_cell.length_a   1.000
_cell.length_b   1.000
_cell.length_c   1.000
_cell.angle_alpha   90.00
_cell.angle_beta   90.00
_cell.angle_gamma   90.00
#
_symmetry.space_group_name_H-M   'P 1'
#
loop_
_entity.id
_entity.type
_entity.pdbx_description
1 polymer ?
#
loop_
_entity_poly.entity_id
_entity_poly.type
_entity_poly.pdbx_seq_one_letter_code
_entity_poly.pdbx_strand_id
1 'polypeptide(L)'
;MEHPKRLEEGLAHETKDKNELFSEKVDKTNDRDVTNHEKEDTISSVNQQKQQQQQPLVKQKAKRVATLDAFRGLTVALMILVDNAGESYPRIDHSPWNGCTLADFVMPFFLFIVGVAIALAFKRIPKKRDAVKKIILRTLKLLFWGILLQGGYSHAPYDLSYGVDMKIIRWCGILQRIALVYMFVALIETLTIKQRQSVVEPDHFTIFTAYNWQWIGGFIAFLIYMITTYALYVPDWSFDHESKRYTVKCGMRGHLGPACNAVGYVDREVWGINHLYQYPVWSRLKACTLSSPGSGPFREDAPTWCYASFEPEGLLSTISAILSGTIGIHYGHVLVHFKDHSERLKQWVSMGFGLLIIAIILHFTDAIPINKQLYSFSYVCFTAGAAGIVFSGFYILIDIWGLRMPFLFLEWIGMNAMLVYVMAAQGIFEGFINGWYYKSPDNTLVKWIQNHVFFNVWNSQRLGTLLYVIFAQITFWGVVAGILHKLGIYWKL
;
A
#
# COMPACT_ATOMS: atom_id res chain seq x y z
N MET A 1 -53.39 -21.80 -39.59
CA MET A 1 -53.21 -21.86 -38.12
C MET A 1 -52.32 -20.70 -37.73
N GLU A 2 -52.71 -20.01 -36.66
CA GLU A 2 -52.48 -18.59 -36.38
C GLU A 2 -51.09 -17.98 -36.63
N HIS A 3 -51.15 -16.77 -37.18
CA HIS A 3 -50.05 -15.82 -37.40
C HIS A 3 -49.79 -14.97 -36.11
N PRO A 4 -48.76 -14.09 -36.07
CA PRO A 4 -47.93 -13.79 -34.90
C PRO A 4 -48.19 -12.34 -34.38
N LYS A 5 -47.47 -11.89 -33.34
CA LYS A 5 -47.19 -10.47 -32.94
C LYS A 5 -46.49 -10.52 -31.57
N ARG A 6 -45.30 -9.99 -31.30
CA ARG A 6 -44.67 -8.65 -31.48
C ARG A 6 -45.43 -7.50 -30.80
N LEU A 7 -44.64 -6.53 -30.28
CA LEU A 7 -44.98 -5.23 -29.67
C LEU A 7 -45.11 -5.24 -28.15
N GLU A 8 -44.83 -4.18 -27.39
CA GLU A 8 -43.94 -3.01 -27.45
C GLU A 8 -44.14 -2.28 -26.09
N GLU A 9 -43.41 -1.18 -25.93
CA GLU A 9 -43.37 -0.18 -24.86
C GLU A 9 -44.71 0.41 -24.35
N GLY A 10 -44.63 1.06 -23.17
CA GLY A 10 -45.58 2.07 -22.66
C GLY A 10 -46.25 1.65 -21.33
N LEU A 11 -46.55 2.51 -20.35
CA LEU A 11 -46.49 3.96 -20.23
C LEU A 11 -46.81 4.32 -18.76
N ALA A 12 -46.51 5.58 -18.42
CA ALA A 12 -46.81 6.24 -17.15
C ALA A 12 -48.31 6.33 -16.79
N HIS A 13 -48.60 6.52 -15.49
CA HIS A 13 -49.63 7.43 -14.95
C HIS A 13 -49.39 7.57 -13.43
N GLU A 14 -49.12 8.75 -12.85
CA GLU A 14 -49.95 9.95 -12.68
C GLU A 14 -51.33 9.68 -12.05
N THR A 15 -51.46 9.96 -10.76
CA THR A 15 -52.73 10.16 -10.06
C THR A 15 -52.87 11.64 -9.71
N LYS A 16 -53.78 12.31 -10.41
CA LYS A 16 -54.44 13.55 -9.99
C LYS A 16 -55.63 13.20 -9.11
N ASP A 17 -55.87 14.00 -8.08
CA ASP A 17 -57.22 14.21 -7.55
C ASP A 17 -57.58 15.70 -7.69
N LYS A 18 -58.80 15.93 -8.18
CA LYS A 18 -59.46 17.22 -8.42
C LYS A 18 -60.45 17.52 -7.29
N ASN A 19 -60.70 18.80 -7.03
CA ASN A 19 -62.01 19.44 -6.77
C ASN A 19 -61.73 20.87 -6.27
N GLU A 20 -62.50 21.92 -6.54
CA GLU A 20 -63.45 22.30 -7.58
C GLU A 20 -63.59 23.83 -7.46
N LEU A 21 -64.09 24.45 -8.53
CA LEU A 21 -64.25 25.89 -8.77
C LEU A 21 -65.41 26.49 -7.94
N PHE A 22 -65.36 27.77 -7.53
CA PHE A 22 -66.46 28.74 -7.76
C PHE A 22 -66.12 30.19 -7.37
N SER A 23 -66.87 31.09 -8.00
CA SER A 23 -66.66 32.51 -8.35
C SER A 23 -67.10 33.55 -7.29
N GLU A 24 -66.52 34.76 -7.44
CA GLU A 24 -66.92 36.14 -7.06
C GLU A 24 -67.97 36.42 -5.96
N LYS A 25 -67.62 37.38 -5.09
CA LYS A 25 -68.52 38.50 -4.74
C LYS A 25 -67.74 39.72 -4.20
N VAL A 26 -68.02 40.87 -4.80
CA VAL A 26 -67.72 42.23 -4.34
C VAL A 26 -68.89 42.71 -3.48
N ASP A 27 -68.65 43.25 -2.27
CA ASP A 27 -69.25 44.52 -1.83
C ASP A 27 -68.61 45.10 -0.55
N LYS A 28 -68.76 46.42 -0.41
CA LYS A 28 -68.10 47.45 0.42
C LYS A 28 -68.35 47.38 1.94
N THR A 29 -67.40 47.93 2.73
CA THR A 29 -67.64 49.09 3.64
C THR A 29 -66.35 49.67 4.26
N ASN A 30 -66.38 50.99 4.49
CA ASN A 30 -65.36 51.91 5.04
C ASN A 30 -64.74 51.50 6.41
N ASP A 31 -63.46 51.83 6.64
CA ASP A 31 -63.05 53.05 7.37
C ASP A 31 -61.50 53.17 7.54
N ARG A 32 -61.00 54.34 7.13
CA ARG A 32 -59.92 55.22 7.65
C ARG A 32 -58.60 54.67 8.24
N ASP A 33 -57.55 55.22 7.64
CA ASP A 33 -56.34 55.83 8.21
C ASP A 33 -55.17 55.02 8.78
N VAL A 34 -54.06 55.17 8.03
CA VAL A 34 -52.72 55.57 8.49
C VAL A 34 -51.82 54.48 9.10
N THR A 35 -50.63 54.39 8.50
CA THR A 35 -49.42 53.60 8.84
C THR A 35 -49.34 52.14 8.33
N ASN A 36 -48.98 51.96 7.06
CA ASN A 36 -48.51 50.67 6.52
C ASN A 36 -47.36 50.85 5.50
N HIS A 37 -46.34 51.66 5.80
CA HIS A 37 -45.10 51.69 5.01
C HIS A 37 -43.87 51.07 5.70
N GLU A 38 -44.00 50.56 6.94
CA GLU A 38 -42.88 49.89 7.63
C GLU A 38 -43.02 48.36 7.73
N LYS A 39 -44.18 47.78 7.39
CA LYS A 39 -44.41 46.32 7.52
C LYS A 39 -44.17 45.50 6.24
N GLU A 40 -44.19 46.12 5.06
CA GLU A 40 -43.88 45.40 3.80
C GLU A 40 -42.37 45.17 3.60
N ASP A 41 -41.52 46.05 4.14
CA ASP A 41 -40.06 45.89 4.09
C ASP A 41 -39.52 44.86 5.09
N THR A 42 -40.27 44.56 6.17
CA THR A 42 -39.89 43.50 7.12
C THR A 42 -40.31 42.11 6.63
N ILE A 43 -41.40 41.98 5.87
CA ILE A 43 -41.87 40.69 5.37
C ILE A 43 -41.10 40.25 4.12
N SER A 44 -40.67 41.20 3.28
CA SER A 44 -39.80 40.93 2.13
C SER A 44 -38.37 40.54 2.54
N SER A 45 -37.83 41.13 3.61
CA SER A 45 -36.51 40.80 4.16
C SER A 45 -36.48 39.47 4.93
N VAL A 46 -37.57 39.07 5.60
CA VAL A 46 -37.66 37.77 6.30
C VAL A 46 -37.85 36.60 5.32
N ASN A 47 -38.55 36.80 4.18
CA ASN A 47 -38.66 35.77 3.15
C ASN A 47 -37.41 35.65 2.26
N GLN A 48 -36.64 36.73 2.07
CA GLN A 48 -35.33 36.65 1.42
C GLN A 48 -34.27 35.95 2.30
N GLN A 49 -34.35 36.09 3.63
CA GLN A 49 -33.45 35.34 4.54
C GLN A 49 -33.80 33.85 4.67
N LYS A 50 -35.07 33.44 4.49
CA LYS A 50 -35.46 32.02 4.49
C LYS A 50 -35.17 31.26 3.20
N GLN A 51 -34.98 31.94 2.06
CA GLN A 51 -34.67 31.29 0.79
C GLN A 51 -33.17 31.08 0.52
N GLN A 52 -32.27 31.62 1.35
CA GLN A 52 -30.82 31.44 1.18
C GLN A 52 -30.23 30.21 1.88
N GLN A 53 -31.02 29.41 2.60
CA GLN A 53 -30.50 28.31 3.44
C GLN A 53 -30.94 26.90 3.04
N GLN A 54 -31.31 26.69 1.78
CA GLN A 54 -31.56 25.34 1.27
C GLN A 54 -31.07 25.16 -0.16
N GLN A 55 -29.81 25.52 -0.41
CA GLN A 55 -29.09 24.86 -1.49
C GLN A 55 -28.95 23.39 -1.09
N PRO A 56 -29.37 22.42 -1.95
CA PRO A 56 -29.05 21.03 -1.70
C PRO A 56 -27.53 20.96 -1.60
N LEU A 57 -27.01 20.45 -0.48
CA LEU A 57 -25.61 20.07 -0.31
C LEU A 57 -25.26 19.14 -1.46
N VAL A 58 -24.82 19.69 -2.59
CA VAL A 58 -24.14 18.95 -3.64
C VAL A 58 -22.96 18.37 -2.91
N LYS A 59 -23.02 17.07 -2.62
CA LYS A 59 -21.89 16.30 -2.08
C LYS A 59 -20.73 16.58 -3.03
N GLN A 60 -19.88 17.56 -2.70
CA GLN A 60 -18.66 17.80 -3.44
C GLN A 60 -17.90 16.48 -3.40
N LYS A 61 -17.81 15.82 -4.56
CA LYS A 61 -16.97 14.62 -4.69
C LYS A 61 -15.58 15.04 -4.25
N ALA A 62 -15.16 14.52 -3.10
CA ALA A 62 -13.90 14.93 -2.51
C ALA A 62 -12.78 14.69 -3.54
N LYS A 63 -12.07 15.77 -3.91
CA LYS A 63 -11.01 15.75 -4.90
C LYS A 63 -9.95 14.72 -4.47
N ARG A 64 -9.70 13.70 -5.30
CA ARG A 64 -8.61 12.75 -5.09
C ARG A 64 -7.28 13.49 -5.21
N VAL A 65 -6.29 13.06 -4.43
CA VAL A 65 -4.93 13.62 -4.47
C VAL A 65 -4.17 12.86 -5.55
N ALA A 66 -3.95 13.51 -6.70
CA ALA A 66 -3.35 12.87 -7.87
C ALA A 66 -1.93 12.35 -7.57
N THR A 67 -1.12 13.12 -6.83
CA THR A 67 0.20 12.70 -6.36
C THR A 67 0.20 11.39 -5.58
N LEU A 68 -0.80 11.17 -4.71
CA LEU A 68 -0.90 9.94 -3.94
C LEU A 68 -1.23 8.73 -4.83
N ASP A 69 -2.11 8.94 -5.82
CA ASP A 69 -2.45 7.91 -6.80
C ASP A 69 -1.24 7.61 -7.71
N ALA A 70 -0.52 8.62 -8.20
CA ALA A 70 0.68 8.46 -9.01
C ALA A 70 1.81 7.77 -8.26
N PHE A 71 2.10 8.15 -7.01
CA PHE A 71 3.15 7.52 -6.22
C PHE A 71 2.83 6.04 -5.96
N ARG A 72 1.57 5.73 -5.64
CA ARG A 72 1.10 4.34 -5.52
C ARG A 72 1.19 3.57 -6.83
N GLY A 73 0.88 4.20 -7.96
CA GLY A 73 1.09 3.62 -9.28
C GLY A 73 2.54 3.30 -9.57
N LEU A 74 3.46 4.21 -9.22
CA LEU A 74 4.90 3.96 -9.32
C LEU A 74 5.30 2.74 -8.51
N THR A 75 4.85 2.63 -7.26
CA THR A 75 5.20 1.49 -6.40
C THR A 75 4.71 0.16 -6.98
N VAL A 76 3.51 0.12 -7.56
CA VAL A 76 2.98 -1.07 -8.25
C VAL A 76 3.78 -1.38 -9.52
N ALA A 77 4.13 -0.38 -10.32
CA ALA A 77 4.93 -0.56 -11.52
C ALA A 77 6.35 -1.07 -11.18
N LEU A 78 6.97 -0.52 -10.13
CA LEU A 78 8.25 -0.99 -9.60
C LEU A 78 8.17 -2.43 -9.10
N MET A 79 7.08 -2.81 -8.44
CA MET A 79 6.85 -4.18 -8.00
C MET A 79 6.83 -5.16 -9.20
N ILE A 80 6.04 -4.86 -10.25
CA ILE A 80 6.03 -5.66 -11.48
C ILE A 80 7.42 -5.75 -12.10
N LEU A 81 8.15 -4.62 -12.11
CA LEU A 81 9.51 -4.56 -12.63
C LEU A 81 10.46 -5.50 -11.88
N VAL A 82 10.45 -5.47 -10.55
CA VAL A 82 11.41 -6.21 -9.75
C VAL A 82 11.06 -7.69 -9.65
N ASP A 83 9.77 -8.05 -9.65
CA ASP A 83 9.32 -9.44 -9.60
C ASP A 83 9.68 -10.17 -10.91
N ASN A 84 9.57 -9.49 -12.06
CA ASN A 84 9.74 -10.13 -13.37
C ASN A 84 11.10 -9.87 -14.05
N ALA A 85 11.82 -8.80 -13.68
CA ALA A 85 13.15 -8.49 -14.23
C ALA A 85 14.28 -8.57 -13.19
N GLY A 86 13.96 -8.78 -11.90
CA GLY A 86 14.92 -8.78 -10.80
C GLY A 86 16.06 -9.77 -11.02
N GLU A 87 15.74 -11.04 -11.31
CA GLU A 87 16.75 -12.11 -11.47
C GLU A 87 17.79 -11.79 -12.55
N SER A 88 17.41 -11.05 -13.60
CA SER A 88 18.31 -10.65 -14.68
C SER A 88 19.31 -9.55 -14.28
N TYR A 89 18.98 -8.76 -13.26
CA TYR A 89 19.75 -7.58 -12.84
C TYR A 89 19.85 -7.50 -11.31
N PRO A 90 21.00 -7.82 -10.70
CA PRO A 90 21.18 -7.80 -9.25
C PRO A 90 20.91 -6.46 -8.55
N ARG A 91 20.92 -5.34 -9.28
CA ARG A 91 20.56 -4.01 -8.76
C ARG A 91 19.05 -3.77 -8.70
N ILE A 92 18.30 -4.52 -9.50
CA ILE A 92 16.84 -4.51 -9.53
C ILE A 92 16.31 -5.49 -8.48
N ASP A 93 16.93 -6.66 -8.36
CA ASP A 93 16.61 -7.71 -7.38
C ASP A 93 16.88 -7.32 -5.92
N HIS A 94 16.39 -8.09 -4.96
CA HIS A 94 16.61 -7.89 -3.52
C HIS A 94 18.08 -8.04 -3.10
N SER A 95 18.51 -7.21 -2.15
CA SER A 95 19.79 -7.42 -1.46
C SER A 95 19.76 -8.73 -0.66
N PRO A 96 20.83 -9.57 -0.72
CA PRO A 96 20.83 -10.86 -0.01
C PRO A 96 20.71 -10.76 1.51
N TRP A 97 21.23 -9.68 2.11
CA TRP A 97 21.11 -9.44 3.55
C TRP A 97 21.20 -7.95 3.90
N ASN A 98 22.43 -7.41 3.93
CA ASN A 98 22.68 -5.99 4.19
C ASN A 98 22.77 -5.23 2.86
N GLY A 99 22.32 -3.97 2.89
CA GLY A 99 22.23 -3.10 1.74
C GLY A 99 20.77 -2.82 1.37
N CYS A 100 20.61 -2.08 0.28
CA CYS A 100 19.30 -1.74 -0.29
C CYS A 100 19.43 -1.65 -1.81
N THR A 101 18.59 -2.38 -2.52
CA THR A 101 18.46 -2.36 -3.99
C THR A 101 17.06 -1.91 -4.39
N LEU A 102 16.76 -1.85 -5.70
CA LEU A 102 15.48 -1.29 -6.16
C LEU A 102 14.26 -2.01 -5.59
N ALA A 103 14.27 -3.35 -5.54
CA ALA A 103 13.19 -4.16 -4.98
C ALA A 103 12.92 -3.86 -3.49
N ASP A 104 13.95 -3.44 -2.76
CA ASP A 104 13.85 -3.19 -1.32
C ASP A 104 13.08 -1.89 -1.00
N PHE A 105 12.74 -1.05 -1.98
CA PHE A 105 11.92 0.16 -1.73
C PHE A 105 10.41 -0.09 -1.84
N VAL A 106 9.98 -1.16 -2.52
CA VAL A 106 8.57 -1.38 -2.88
C VAL A 106 7.66 -1.44 -1.65
N MET A 107 7.97 -2.33 -0.70
CA MET A 107 7.11 -2.55 0.47
C MET A 107 7.06 -1.34 1.43
N PRO A 108 8.18 -0.72 1.83
CA PRO A 108 8.15 0.48 2.65
C PRO A 108 7.40 1.66 2.00
N PHE A 109 7.50 1.82 0.67
CA PHE A 109 6.74 2.85 -0.05
C PHE A 109 5.23 2.57 0.07
N PHE A 110 4.79 1.32 -0.05
CA PHE A 110 3.39 0.98 0.21
C PHE A 110 2.95 1.30 1.64
N LEU A 111 3.74 0.96 2.65
CA LEU A 111 3.40 1.27 4.05
C LEU A 111 3.32 2.77 4.31
N PHE A 112 4.25 3.54 3.74
CA PHE A 112 4.23 5.00 3.77
C PHE A 112 2.94 5.56 3.14
N ILE A 113 2.60 5.10 1.93
CA ILE A 113 1.38 5.50 1.21
C ILE A 113 0.12 5.14 2.01
N VAL A 114 0.08 3.96 2.63
CA VAL A 114 -1.02 3.54 3.51
C VAL A 114 -1.15 4.52 4.68
N GLY A 115 -0.04 4.93 5.29
CA GLY A 115 -0.01 5.98 6.31
C GLY A 115 -0.64 7.29 5.83
N VAL A 116 -0.17 7.82 4.69
CA VAL A 116 -0.70 9.07 4.09
C VAL A 116 -2.22 8.95 3.85
N ALA A 117 -2.66 7.80 3.35
CA ALA A 117 -4.07 7.54 3.05
C ALA A 117 -4.95 7.47 4.31
N ILE A 118 -4.43 7.02 5.46
CA ILE A 118 -5.16 6.99 6.73
C ILE A 118 -5.56 8.42 7.14
N ALA A 119 -4.63 9.38 7.12
CA ALA A 119 -4.92 10.77 7.47
C ALA A 119 -6.05 11.38 6.62
N LEU A 120 -6.06 11.07 5.32
CA LEU A 120 -7.09 11.55 4.39
C LEU A 120 -8.45 10.86 4.56
N ALA A 121 -8.44 9.56 4.89
CA ALA A 121 -9.65 8.75 4.99
C ALA A 121 -10.44 9.00 6.29
N PHE A 122 -9.75 9.12 7.42
CA PHE A 122 -10.39 9.19 8.74
C PHE A 122 -10.83 10.60 9.14
N LYS A 123 -10.39 11.65 8.42
CA LYS A 123 -10.99 13.00 8.52
C LYS A 123 -12.50 12.99 8.26
N ARG A 124 -13.02 12.01 7.50
CA ARG A 124 -14.39 11.99 7.00
C ARG A 124 -15.36 11.16 7.85
N ILE A 125 -14.89 10.48 8.89
CA ILE A 125 -15.73 9.57 9.69
C ILE A 125 -16.11 10.26 11.01
N PRO A 126 -17.37 10.68 11.19
CA PRO A 126 -17.76 11.44 12.38
C PRO A 126 -17.85 10.59 13.65
N LYS A 127 -18.13 9.28 13.51
CA LYS A 127 -18.35 8.37 14.65
C LYS A 127 -17.18 7.40 14.82
N LYS A 128 -16.59 7.39 16.02
CA LYS A 128 -15.51 6.47 16.43
C LYS A 128 -15.86 4.99 16.20
N ARG A 129 -17.09 4.57 16.53
CA ARG A 129 -17.52 3.17 16.35
C ARG A 129 -17.50 2.72 14.89
N ASP A 130 -17.98 3.58 13.98
CA ASP A 130 -18.01 3.29 12.55
C ASP A 130 -16.59 3.23 11.97
N ALA A 131 -15.70 4.11 12.44
CA ALA A 131 -14.29 4.09 12.09
C ALA A 131 -13.62 2.76 12.51
N VAL A 132 -13.80 2.33 13.77
CA VAL A 132 -13.24 1.06 14.27
C VAL A 132 -13.80 -0.14 13.50
N LYS A 133 -15.11 -0.20 13.26
CA LYS A 133 -15.72 -1.28 12.46
C LYS A 133 -15.11 -1.36 11.05
N LYS A 134 -14.88 -0.20 10.42
CA LYS A 134 -14.26 -0.12 9.09
C LYS A 134 -12.80 -0.59 9.11
N ILE A 135 -12.05 -0.26 10.17
CA ILE A 135 -10.67 -0.74 10.35
C ILE A 135 -10.67 -2.26 10.43
N ILE A 136 -11.46 -2.83 11.36
CA ILE A 136 -11.52 -4.28 11.59
C ILE A 136 -11.90 -5.03 10.31
N LEU A 137 -12.97 -4.61 9.62
CA LEU A 137 -13.41 -5.28 8.39
C LEU A 137 -12.35 -5.24 7.29
N ARG A 138 -11.63 -4.11 7.15
CA ARG A 138 -10.57 -3.98 6.16
C ARG A 138 -9.36 -4.84 6.53
N THR A 139 -8.96 -4.84 7.79
CA THR A 139 -7.87 -5.70 8.29
C THR A 139 -8.19 -7.17 8.06
N LEU A 140 -9.40 -7.64 8.39
CA LEU A 140 -9.82 -9.02 8.16
C LEU A 140 -9.80 -9.41 6.68
N LYS A 141 -10.24 -8.52 5.78
CA LYS A 141 -10.14 -8.77 4.34
C LYS A 141 -8.70 -8.92 3.88
N LEU A 142 -7.81 -8.01 4.29
CA LEU A 142 -6.40 -8.07 3.91
C LEU A 142 -5.72 -9.32 4.47
N LEU A 143 -6.03 -9.73 5.71
CA LEU A 143 -5.53 -10.98 6.28
C LEU A 143 -6.03 -12.20 5.51
N PHE A 144 -7.33 -12.26 5.21
CA PHE A 144 -7.93 -13.36 4.45
C PHE A 144 -7.30 -13.51 3.06
N TRP A 145 -7.24 -12.40 2.30
CA TRP A 145 -6.61 -12.42 0.97
C TRP A 145 -5.10 -12.64 1.05
N GLY A 146 -4.43 -12.19 2.11
CA GLY A 146 -3.01 -12.47 2.36
C GLY A 146 -2.74 -13.97 2.53
N ILE A 147 -3.54 -14.66 3.36
CA ILE A 147 -3.41 -16.12 3.54
C ILE A 147 -3.73 -16.85 2.24
N LEU A 148 -4.76 -16.41 1.50
CA LEU A 148 -5.12 -17.03 0.23
C LEU A 148 -4.03 -16.87 -0.84
N LEU A 149 -3.34 -15.73 -0.89
CA LEU A 149 -2.35 -15.48 -1.95
C LEU A 149 -0.94 -15.94 -1.56
N GLN A 150 -0.59 -15.87 -0.27
CA GLN A 150 0.79 -16.09 0.20
C GLN A 150 0.94 -17.32 1.10
N GLY A 151 -0.18 -17.88 1.59
CA GLY A 151 -0.21 -19.10 2.39
C GLY A 151 -0.08 -20.40 1.57
N GLY A 152 0.27 -20.32 0.29
CA GLY A 152 0.53 -21.50 -0.54
C GLY A 152 -0.68 -22.07 -1.27
N TYR A 153 -1.79 -21.33 -1.38
CA TYR A 153 -2.93 -21.73 -2.24
C TYR A 153 -2.68 -21.41 -3.73
N SER A 154 -1.92 -20.35 -4.03
CA SER A 154 -1.39 -20.08 -5.37
C SER A 154 0.05 -20.57 -5.46
N HIS A 155 0.28 -21.61 -6.26
CA HIS A 155 1.60 -22.14 -6.56
C HIS A 155 2.33 -21.25 -7.58
N ALA A 156 3.65 -21.45 -7.73
CA ALA A 156 4.42 -20.78 -8.76
C ALA A 156 3.75 -20.98 -10.14
N PRO A 157 3.90 -20.05 -11.11
CA PRO A 157 3.25 -20.12 -12.42
C PRO A 157 3.51 -21.43 -13.20
N TYR A 158 4.49 -22.22 -12.77
CA TYR A 158 4.97 -23.43 -13.41
C TYR A 158 4.56 -24.74 -12.68
N ASP A 159 3.89 -24.66 -11.53
CA ASP A 159 3.42 -25.82 -10.75
C ASP A 159 1.89 -25.90 -10.77
N LEU A 160 1.36 -27.01 -11.28
CA LEU A 160 -0.08 -27.27 -11.47
C LEU A 160 -0.69 -28.11 -10.33
N SER A 161 0.06 -28.38 -9.26
CA SER A 161 -0.51 -29.00 -8.07
C SER A 161 -1.54 -28.06 -7.42
N TYR A 162 -2.62 -28.62 -6.88
CA TYR A 162 -3.69 -27.86 -6.21
C TYR A 162 -3.85 -28.35 -4.78
N GLY A 163 -3.62 -27.47 -3.80
CA GLY A 163 -3.88 -27.75 -2.38
C GLY A 163 -3.00 -26.94 -1.45
N VAL A 164 -3.37 -26.86 -0.17
CA VAL A 164 -2.55 -26.19 0.85
C VAL A 164 -2.23 -27.19 1.95
N ASP A 165 -0.95 -27.50 2.12
CA ASP A 165 -0.51 -28.27 3.28
C ASP A 165 -0.47 -27.37 4.52
N MET A 166 -1.44 -27.60 5.41
CA MET A 166 -1.60 -26.87 6.67
C MET A 166 -0.40 -26.99 7.61
N LYS A 167 0.51 -27.97 7.41
CA LYS A 167 1.73 -28.11 8.21
C LYS A 167 2.86 -27.18 7.77
N ILE A 168 2.78 -26.63 6.56
CA ILE A 168 3.82 -25.77 5.96
C ILE A 168 3.27 -24.43 5.46
N ILE A 169 1.99 -24.14 5.70
CA ILE A 169 1.34 -22.88 5.34
C ILE A 169 2.14 -21.69 5.89
N ARG A 170 2.38 -20.69 5.04
CA ARG A 170 3.04 -19.46 5.45
C ARG A 170 2.03 -18.46 6.02
N TRP A 171 2.14 -18.14 7.30
CA TRP A 171 1.21 -17.22 7.98
C TRP A 171 1.49 -15.74 7.71
N CYS A 172 2.78 -15.40 7.61
CA CYS A 172 3.27 -14.04 7.49
C CYS A 172 3.54 -13.66 6.03
N GLY A 173 3.14 -12.45 5.65
CA GLY A 173 3.18 -12.02 4.27
C GLY A 173 2.95 -10.52 4.11
N ILE A 174 3.14 -10.01 2.90
CA ILE A 174 3.08 -8.58 2.58
C ILE A 174 1.70 -8.00 2.92
N LEU A 175 0.63 -8.70 2.53
CA LEU A 175 -0.73 -8.22 2.80
C LEU A 175 -1.06 -8.25 4.30
N GLN A 176 -0.59 -9.26 5.01
CA GLN A 176 -0.74 -9.41 6.45
C GLN A 176 0.01 -8.28 7.19
N ARG A 177 1.26 -8.00 6.81
CA ARG A 177 2.03 -6.88 7.35
C ARG A 177 1.30 -5.55 7.13
N ILE A 178 0.85 -5.28 5.91
CA ILE A 178 0.07 -4.07 5.59
C ILE A 178 -1.19 -3.99 6.46
N ALA A 179 -1.90 -5.11 6.65
CA ALA A 179 -3.10 -5.17 7.47
C ALA A 179 -2.84 -4.80 8.94
N LEU A 180 -1.76 -5.33 9.52
CA LEU A 180 -1.38 -5.10 10.92
C LEU A 180 -0.87 -3.66 11.14
N VAL A 181 0.00 -3.16 10.26
CA VAL A 181 0.47 -1.76 10.31
C VAL A 181 -0.72 -0.79 10.15
N TYR A 182 -1.59 -1.04 9.17
CA TYR A 182 -2.80 -0.25 8.97
C TYR A 182 -3.70 -0.27 10.21
N MET A 183 -3.94 -1.44 10.79
CA MET A 183 -4.77 -1.60 11.98
C MET A 183 -4.22 -0.75 13.13
N PHE A 184 -2.93 -0.88 13.43
CA PHE A 184 -2.30 -0.18 14.54
C PHE A 184 -2.35 1.35 14.37
N VAL A 185 -1.86 1.85 13.23
CA VAL A 185 -1.79 3.30 12.96
C VAL A 185 -3.19 3.92 12.86
N ALA A 186 -4.15 3.24 12.21
CA ALA A 186 -5.52 3.74 12.09
C ALA A 186 -6.30 3.67 13.41
N LEU A 187 -6.02 2.69 14.28
CA LEU A 187 -6.62 2.63 15.61
C LEU A 187 -6.14 3.80 16.47
N ILE A 188 -4.83 4.07 16.52
CA ILE A 188 -4.30 5.25 17.23
C ILE A 188 -4.95 6.53 16.70
N GLU A 189 -5.04 6.67 15.37
CA GLU A 189 -5.64 7.85 14.73
C GLU A 189 -7.09 8.06 15.14
N THR A 190 -7.84 6.97 15.24
CA THR A 190 -9.27 6.96 15.57
C THR A 190 -9.51 7.15 17.06
N LEU A 191 -8.66 6.57 17.90
CA LEU A 191 -8.77 6.64 19.36
C LEU A 191 -8.46 8.05 19.89
N THR A 192 -7.62 8.80 19.17
CA THR A 192 -7.12 10.14 19.55
C THR A 192 -7.92 11.29 18.92
N ILE A 193 -8.98 11.02 18.15
CA ILE A 193 -9.82 12.03 17.46
C ILE A 193 -10.26 13.18 18.36
N LYS A 194 -10.62 12.90 19.62
CA LYS A 194 -11.17 13.89 20.54
C LYS A 194 -10.13 14.86 21.12
N GLN A 195 -8.84 14.55 20.99
CA GLN A 195 -7.75 15.34 21.55
C GLN A 195 -7.12 16.29 20.51
N ARG A 196 -7.74 16.40 19.33
CA ARG A 196 -7.24 17.21 18.22
C ARG A 196 -7.50 18.69 18.46
N GLN A 197 -6.46 19.51 18.35
CA GLN A 197 -6.62 20.96 18.24
C GLN A 197 -7.20 21.31 16.87
N SER A 198 -8.20 22.19 16.83
CA SER A 198 -8.90 22.59 15.60
C SER A 198 -8.15 23.64 14.78
N VAL A 199 -7.17 24.32 15.38
CA VAL A 199 -6.35 25.36 14.74
C VAL A 199 -4.91 25.08 15.10
N VAL A 200 -4.08 24.87 14.07
CA VAL A 200 -2.64 24.59 14.18
C VAL A 200 -1.94 25.77 13.53
N GLU A 201 -1.18 26.55 14.31
CA GLU A 201 -0.33 27.60 13.75
C GLU A 201 0.82 26.99 12.94
N PRO A 202 1.25 27.65 11.85
CA PRO A 202 2.27 27.13 10.96
C PRO A 202 3.67 27.25 11.57
N ASP A 203 3.99 26.37 12.50
CA ASP A 203 5.35 26.13 12.98
C ASP A 203 5.77 24.67 12.75
N HIS A 204 7.08 24.42 12.70
CA HIS A 204 7.68 23.13 12.34
C HIS A 204 7.34 22.01 13.31
N PHE A 205 7.15 22.34 14.59
CA PHE A 205 6.86 21.35 15.62
C PHE A 205 5.38 21.20 15.91
N THR A 206 4.51 22.07 15.39
CA THR A 206 3.09 22.09 15.75
C THR A 206 2.34 20.84 15.32
N ILE A 207 2.72 20.20 14.20
CA ILE A 207 2.13 18.90 13.82
C ILE A 207 2.61 17.78 14.74
N PHE A 208 3.86 17.80 15.17
CA PHE A 208 4.38 16.81 16.11
C PHE A 208 3.67 16.89 17.46
N THR A 209 3.39 18.10 17.94
CA THR A 209 2.64 18.30 19.19
C THR A 209 1.16 17.95 19.02
N ALA A 210 0.52 18.37 17.93
CA ALA A 210 -0.89 18.06 17.65
C ALA A 210 -1.17 16.57 17.44
N TYR A 211 -0.19 15.81 16.92
CA TYR A 211 -0.26 14.38 16.67
C TYR A 211 0.72 13.56 17.51
N ASN A 212 1.01 14.02 18.72
CA ASN A 212 1.96 13.40 19.63
C ASN A 212 1.66 11.91 19.88
N TRP A 213 0.39 11.51 19.98
CA TRP A 213 0.02 10.10 20.20
C TRP A 213 0.42 9.15 19.08
N GLN A 214 0.47 9.62 17.83
CA GLN A 214 0.99 8.82 16.72
C GLN A 214 2.47 8.54 16.89
N TRP A 215 3.23 9.59 17.25
CA TRP A 215 4.65 9.48 17.51
C TRP A 215 4.96 8.69 18.77
N ILE A 216 4.15 8.81 19.84
CA ILE A 216 4.26 7.96 21.03
C ILE A 216 4.04 6.50 20.66
N GLY A 217 3.00 6.18 19.88
CA GLY A 217 2.75 4.81 19.43
C GLY A 217 3.88 4.25 18.57
N GLY A 218 4.40 5.06 17.63
CA GLY A 218 5.58 4.71 16.84
C GLY A 218 6.83 4.51 17.71
N PHE A 219 7.06 5.38 18.68
CA PHE A 219 8.21 5.30 19.60
C PHE A 219 8.13 4.06 20.50
N ILE A 220 6.94 3.69 20.98
CA ILE A 220 6.73 2.43 21.71
C ILE A 220 7.08 1.23 20.83
N ALA A 221 6.61 1.21 19.56
CA ALA A 221 6.95 0.15 18.62
C ALA A 221 8.47 0.08 18.36
N PHE A 222 9.13 1.24 18.21
CA PHE A 222 10.58 1.35 18.11
C PHE A 222 11.29 0.76 19.33
N LEU A 223 10.89 1.14 20.54
CA LEU A 223 11.49 0.63 21.77
C LEU A 223 11.32 -0.88 21.92
N ILE A 224 10.12 -1.41 21.65
CA ILE A 224 9.86 -2.86 21.69
C ILE A 224 10.79 -3.57 20.69
N TYR A 225 10.89 -3.05 19.46
CA TYR A 225 11.76 -3.61 18.44
C TYR A 225 13.24 -3.59 18.86
N MET A 226 13.74 -2.44 19.32
CA MET A 226 15.15 -2.27 19.69
C MET A 226 15.52 -3.12 20.91
N ILE A 227 14.70 -3.08 21.96
CA ILE A 227 14.94 -3.88 23.18
C ILE A 227 14.92 -5.36 22.82
N THR A 228 13.94 -5.84 22.06
CA THR A 228 13.86 -7.26 21.70
C THR A 228 15.03 -7.66 20.80
N THR A 229 15.41 -6.82 19.83
CA THR A 229 16.49 -7.12 18.88
C THR A 229 17.85 -7.26 19.58
N TYR A 230 18.14 -6.40 20.55
CA TYR A 230 19.45 -6.36 21.21
C TYR A 230 19.52 -7.11 22.54
N ALA A 231 18.43 -7.15 23.30
CA ALA A 231 18.42 -7.79 24.62
C ALA A 231 18.05 -9.27 24.56
N LEU A 232 17.31 -9.76 23.56
CA LEU A 232 16.87 -11.15 23.53
C LEU A 232 18.05 -12.10 23.28
N TYR A 233 18.13 -13.18 24.07
CA TYR A 233 19.09 -14.25 23.90
C TYR A 233 18.62 -15.23 22.84
N VAL A 234 19.51 -15.53 21.88
CA VAL A 234 19.24 -16.49 20.82
C VAL A 234 20.01 -17.78 21.13
N PRO A 235 19.31 -18.85 21.55
CA PRO A 235 19.93 -20.15 21.79
C PRO A 235 20.32 -20.83 20.47
N ASP A 236 21.08 -21.91 20.59
CA ASP A 236 21.32 -22.83 19.48
C ASP A 236 20.00 -23.45 19.02
N TRP A 237 19.85 -23.65 17.72
CA TRP A 237 18.61 -24.17 17.14
C TRP A 237 18.90 -25.17 16.03
N SER A 238 17.92 -26.02 15.75
CA SER A 238 18.05 -27.08 14.73
C SER A 238 16.81 -27.16 13.87
N PHE A 239 16.99 -27.59 12.63
CA PHE A 239 15.93 -27.73 11.64
C PHE A 239 16.21 -28.92 10.72
N ASP A 240 15.16 -29.43 10.08
CA ASP A 240 15.27 -30.53 9.13
C ASP A 240 15.18 -29.99 7.70
N HIS A 241 16.05 -30.49 6.82
CA HIS A 241 16.05 -30.19 5.39
C HIS A 241 16.46 -31.44 4.62
N GLU A 242 15.65 -31.85 3.63
CA GLU A 242 15.87 -33.08 2.83
C GLU A 242 16.17 -34.33 3.68
N SER A 243 15.42 -34.53 4.77
CA SER A 243 15.61 -35.63 5.74
C SER A 243 16.93 -35.63 6.52
N LYS A 244 17.70 -34.54 6.44
CA LYS A 244 18.90 -34.30 7.27
C LYS A 244 18.61 -33.23 8.32
N ARG A 245 19.10 -33.46 9.53
CA ARG A 245 18.99 -32.50 10.63
C ARG A 245 20.24 -31.62 10.69
N TYR A 246 20.03 -30.31 10.63
CA TYR A 246 21.07 -29.29 10.72
C TYR A 246 20.98 -28.56 12.06
N THR A 247 22.12 -28.20 12.63
CA THR A 247 22.20 -27.43 13.88
C THR A 247 23.00 -26.15 13.63
N VAL A 248 22.49 -25.03 14.14
CA VAL A 248 23.10 -23.71 14.07
C VAL A 248 23.50 -23.30 15.49
N LYS A 249 24.79 -23.03 15.68
CA LYS A 249 25.34 -22.56 16.96
C LYS A 249 25.30 -21.03 17.01
N CYS A 250 24.65 -20.49 18.03
CA CYS A 250 24.44 -19.06 18.23
C CYS A 250 24.91 -18.61 19.60
N GLY A 251 24.24 -19.06 20.66
CA GLY A 251 24.55 -18.74 22.05
C GLY A 251 24.82 -17.26 22.36
N MET A 252 24.11 -16.31 21.73
CA MET A 252 24.49 -14.88 21.74
C MET A 252 23.30 -13.90 21.82
N ARG A 253 23.59 -12.61 22.05
CA ARG A 253 22.63 -11.49 22.07
C ARG A 253 23.04 -10.41 21.06
N GLY A 254 22.07 -9.66 20.55
CA GLY A 254 22.30 -8.45 19.74
C GLY A 254 23.00 -8.65 18.40
N HIS A 255 23.07 -9.88 17.88
CA HIS A 255 23.65 -10.15 16.57
C HIS A 255 22.65 -9.86 15.45
N LEU A 256 23.09 -9.18 14.39
CA LEU A 256 22.25 -8.80 13.24
C LEU A 256 22.55 -9.62 11.97
N GLY A 257 23.38 -10.65 12.08
CA GLY A 257 23.64 -11.59 10.98
C GLY A 257 22.50 -12.59 10.75
N PRO A 258 22.53 -13.32 9.63
CA PRO A 258 21.44 -14.20 9.19
C PRO A 258 21.11 -15.31 10.20
N ALA A 259 22.13 -15.98 10.75
CA ALA A 259 21.93 -17.19 11.56
C ALA A 259 21.31 -16.96 12.95
N CYS A 260 21.75 -15.90 13.64
CA CYS A 260 21.63 -15.78 15.11
C CYS A 260 20.97 -14.47 15.56
N ASN A 261 20.15 -13.86 14.70
CA ASN A 261 19.42 -12.65 15.05
C ASN A 261 18.13 -12.95 15.82
N ALA A 262 17.75 -12.00 16.67
CA ALA A 262 16.55 -12.10 17.50
C ALA A 262 15.24 -12.05 16.68
N VAL A 263 15.23 -11.37 15.53
CA VAL A 263 14.04 -11.30 14.64
C VAL A 263 13.64 -12.69 14.17
N GLY A 264 14.57 -13.43 13.56
CA GLY A 264 14.34 -14.80 13.12
C GLY A 264 14.09 -15.76 14.28
N TYR A 265 14.65 -15.52 15.46
CA TYR A 265 14.35 -16.32 16.65
C TYR A 265 12.89 -16.16 17.09
N VAL A 266 12.40 -14.93 17.22
CA VAL A 266 10.99 -14.67 17.58
C VAL A 266 10.06 -15.35 16.57
N ASP A 267 10.35 -15.28 15.29
CA ASP A 267 9.49 -15.90 14.27
C ASP A 267 9.51 -17.43 14.33
N ARG A 268 10.66 -18.05 14.63
CA ARG A 268 10.76 -19.50 14.86
C ARG A 268 9.92 -19.96 16.06
N GLU A 269 9.91 -19.20 17.14
CA GLU A 269 9.16 -19.54 18.36
C GLU A 269 7.66 -19.27 18.22
N VAL A 270 7.27 -18.18 17.57
CA VAL A 270 5.87 -17.78 17.44
C VAL A 270 5.15 -18.59 16.36
N TRP A 271 5.79 -18.78 15.21
CA TRP A 271 5.15 -19.42 14.05
C TRP A 271 5.57 -20.87 13.86
N GLY A 272 6.76 -21.26 14.33
CA GLY A 272 7.36 -22.55 14.01
C GLY A 272 8.12 -22.52 12.67
N ILE A 273 9.21 -23.28 12.59
CA ILE A 273 10.14 -23.30 11.44
C ILE A 273 9.44 -23.67 10.13
N ASN A 274 8.48 -24.60 10.18
CA ASN A 274 7.76 -25.09 8.99
C ASN A 274 6.89 -24.03 8.33
N HIS A 275 6.53 -22.97 9.05
CA HIS A 275 5.65 -21.90 8.58
C HIS A 275 6.41 -20.65 8.12
N LEU A 276 7.74 -20.70 8.13
CA LEU A 276 8.60 -19.63 7.65
C LEU A 276 8.78 -19.70 6.13
N TYR A 277 9.13 -18.57 5.53
CA TYR A 277 9.44 -18.52 4.10
C TYR A 277 10.65 -19.40 3.74
N GLN A 278 10.42 -20.34 2.82
CA GLN A 278 11.34 -21.43 2.48
C GLN A 278 12.50 -21.02 1.56
N TYR A 279 12.37 -19.91 0.82
CA TYR A 279 13.35 -19.45 -0.17
C TYR A 279 13.98 -18.10 0.22
N PRO A 280 14.65 -18.00 1.38
CA PRO A 280 15.18 -16.74 1.86
C PRO A 280 16.27 -16.20 0.94
N VAL A 281 16.27 -14.88 0.75
CA VAL A 281 17.20 -14.18 -0.14
C VAL A 281 18.67 -14.33 0.32
N TRP A 282 18.90 -14.63 1.61
CA TRP A 282 20.23 -14.86 2.16
C TRP A 282 20.95 -16.07 1.56
N SER A 283 20.24 -16.96 0.87
CA SER A 283 20.81 -18.12 0.18
C SER A 283 21.76 -17.70 -0.94
N ARG A 284 21.63 -16.44 -1.39
CA ARG A 284 22.45 -15.79 -2.41
C ARG A 284 23.67 -15.08 -1.85
N LEU A 285 23.92 -15.16 -0.54
CA LEU A 285 25.14 -14.63 0.06
C LEU A 285 26.37 -15.39 -0.46
N LYS A 286 27.51 -14.69 -0.54
CA LYS A 286 28.81 -15.28 -0.90
C LYS A 286 29.20 -16.47 -0.01
N ALA A 287 28.72 -16.48 1.24
CA ALA A 287 28.91 -17.58 2.18
C ALA A 287 28.16 -18.85 1.78
N CYS A 288 27.05 -18.72 1.04
CA CYS A 288 26.18 -19.82 0.68
C CYS A 288 26.41 -20.31 -0.77
N THR A 289 26.66 -19.41 -1.73
CA THR A 289 26.80 -19.77 -3.15
C THR A 289 27.93 -19.01 -3.86
N LEU A 290 28.56 -19.65 -4.85
CA LEU A 290 29.52 -19.01 -5.77
C LEU A 290 28.85 -18.07 -6.77
N SER A 291 27.55 -18.21 -6.99
CA SER A 291 26.77 -17.39 -7.92
C SER A 291 26.39 -16.02 -7.36
N SER A 292 26.78 -15.70 -6.11
CA SER A 292 26.44 -14.44 -5.44
C SER A 292 26.77 -13.23 -6.31
N PRO A 293 25.87 -12.24 -6.45
CA PRO A 293 24.60 -12.07 -5.71
C PRO A 293 23.39 -12.78 -6.34
N GLY A 294 23.57 -13.56 -7.41
CA GLY A 294 22.51 -14.35 -8.02
C GLY A 294 22.22 -15.65 -7.26
N SER A 295 21.17 -16.35 -7.70
CA SER A 295 20.84 -17.70 -7.22
C SER A 295 21.78 -18.73 -7.86
N GLY A 296 22.04 -19.82 -7.13
CA GLY A 296 22.90 -20.89 -7.60
C GLY A 296 22.97 -22.02 -6.59
N PRO A 297 23.67 -23.13 -6.93
CA PRO A 297 23.86 -24.23 -6.00
C PRO A 297 24.63 -23.76 -4.76
N PHE A 298 24.35 -24.39 -3.62
CA PHE A 298 25.11 -24.15 -2.41
C PHE A 298 26.54 -24.67 -2.54
N ARG A 299 27.46 -23.98 -1.88
CA ARG A 299 28.86 -24.43 -1.78
C ARG A 299 28.94 -25.67 -0.90
N GLU A 300 29.94 -26.52 -1.15
CA GLU A 300 30.22 -27.69 -0.31
C GLU A 300 30.59 -27.29 1.13
N ASP A 301 31.25 -26.13 1.30
CA ASP A 301 31.62 -25.53 2.59
C ASP A 301 30.58 -24.52 3.12
N ALA A 302 29.37 -24.49 2.55
CA ALA A 302 28.34 -23.54 2.96
C ALA A 302 27.94 -23.73 4.45
N PRO A 303 27.84 -22.65 5.24
CA PRO A 303 27.35 -22.73 6.60
C PRO A 303 25.96 -23.37 6.69
N THR A 304 25.69 -24.11 7.78
CA THR A 304 24.44 -24.86 7.95
C THR A 304 23.20 -23.97 7.88
N TRP A 305 23.27 -22.71 8.33
CA TRP A 305 22.16 -21.77 8.28
C TRP A 305 21.76 -21.35 6.85
N CYS A 306 22.58 -21.60 5.82
CA CYS A 306 22.23 -21.30 4.43
C CYS A 306 21.01 -22.10 3.93
N TYR A 307 20.80 -23.30 4.48
CA TYR A 307 19.67 -24.19 4.17
C TYR A 307 18.40 -23.85 4.96
N ALA A 308 18.50 -22.93 5.91
CA ALA A 308 17.40 -22.65 6.81
C ALA A 308 16.44 -21.62 6.24
N SER A 309 15.16 -21.77 6.59
CA SER A 309 14.10 -20.81 6.28
C SER A 309 14.20 -19.55 7.13
N PHE A 310 13.69 -18.43 6.61
CA PHE A 310 13.66 -17.15 7.32
C PHE A 310 12.47 -16.33 6.88
N GLU A 311 11.73 -15.76 7.84
CA GLU A 311 10.54 -14.98 7.56
C GLU A 311 10.84 -13.46 7.59
N PRO A 312 10.99 -12.80 6.43
CA PRO A 312 11.18 -11.35 6.40
C PRO A 312 9.96 -10.58 6.89
N GLU A 313 8.76 -11.13 6.70
CA GLU A 313 7.47 -10.49 6.99
C GLU A 313 6.91 -10.85 8.37
N GLY A 314 7.79 -11.31 9.27
CA GLY A 314 7.46 -11.83 10.59
C GLY A 314 6.96 -10.81 11.60
N LEU A 315 6.80 -11.25 12.84
CA LEU A 315 6.19 -10.47 13.91
C LEU A 315 7.05 -9.28 14.29
N LEU A 316 8.34 -9.51 14.61
CA LEU A 316 9.21 -8.46 15.11
C LEU A 316 9.54 -7.43 14.01
N SER A 317 9.74 -7.88 12.78
CA SER A 317 9.94 -6.99 11.63
C SER A 317 8.65 -6.18 11.34
N THR A 318 7.45 -6.75 11.54
CA THR A 318 6.17 -6.03 11.43
C THR A 318 6.03 -4.94 12.49
N ILE A 319 6.51 -5.17 13.71
CA ILE A 319 6.52 -4.13 14.77
C ILE A 319 7.38 -2.95 14.32
N SER A 320 8.58 -3.19 13.77
CA SER A 320 9.40 -2.12 13.19
C SER A 320 8.70 -1.41 12.04
N ALA A 321 7.96 -2.15 11.20
CA ALA A 321 7.22 -1.61 10.05
C ALA A 321 6.08 -0.64 10.40
N ILE A 322 5.61 -0.63 11.65
CA ILE A 322 4.69 0.40 12.17
C ILE A 322 5.28 1.80 11.97
N LEU A 323 6.59 1.97 12.16
CA LEU A 323 7.26 3.26 12.00
C LEU A 323 7.10 3.85 10.59
N SER A 324 7.19 3.03 9.53
CA SER A 324 6.97 3.50 8.16
C SER A 324 5.54 4.00 7.96
N GLY A 325 4.55 3.33 8.57
CA GLY A 325 3.16 3.78 8.60
C GLY A 325 2.96 5.07 9.39
N THR A 326 3.63 5.20 10.55
CA THR A 326 3.61 6.41 11.39
C THR A 326 4.23 7.62 10.69
N ILE A 327 5.34 7.43 9.99
CA ILE A 327 5.97 8.49 9.19
C ILE A 327 5.05 8.88 8.02
N GLY A 328 4.43 7.90 7.36
CA GLY A 328 3.46 8.15 6.28
C GLY A 328 2.24 8.94 6.75
N ILE A 329 1.65 8.60 7.91
CA ILE A 329 0.47 9.34 8.40
C ILE A 329 0.83 10.79 8.75
N HIS A 330 2.05 11.05 9.26
CA HIS A 330 2.53 12.41 9.48
C HIS A 330 2.55 13.23 8.18
N TYR A 331 3.05 12.67 7.08
CA TYR A 331 2.97 13.31 5.76
C TYR A 331 1.53 13.63 5.35
N GLY A 332 0.61 12.70 5.61
CA GLY A 332 -0.81 12.90 5.38
C GLY A 332 -1.43 14.01 6.25
N HIS A 333 -0.99 14.15 7.51
CA HIS A 333 -1.44 15.23 8.39
C HIS A 333 -0.94 16.59 7.90
N VAL A 334 0.31 16.70 7.46
CA VAL A 334 0.85 17.91 6.81
C VAL A 334 0.00 18.29 5.61
N LEU A 335 -0.36 17.33 4.75
CA LEU A 335 -1.20 17.57 3.58
C LEU A 335 -2.61 18.09 3.94
N VAL A 336 -3.16 17.63 5.06
CA VAL A 336 -4.51 17.96 5.51
C VAL A 336 -4.61 19.35 6.15
N HIS A 337 -3.57 19.77 6.89
CA HIS A 337 -3.60 20.98 7.71
C HIS A 337 -2.98 22.20 7.03
N PHE A 338 -1.81 22.04 6.42
CA PHE A 338 -1.18 23.15 5.72
C PHE A 338 -1.89 23.35 4.39
N LYS A 339 -2.32 24.58 4.08
CA LYS A 339 -2.91 24.91 2.77
C LYS A 339 -1.84 25.32 1.75
N ASP A 340 -0.79 25.97 2.24
CA ASP A 340 0.31 26.47 1.41
C ASP A 340 1.23 25.34 0.92
N HIS A 341 1.66 25.43 -0.34
CA HIS A 341 2.50 24.41 -0.97
C HIS A 341 3.94 24.45 -0.46
N SER A 342 4.49 25.65 -0.20
CA SER A 342 5.85 25.81 0.30
C SER A 342 5.96 25.25 1.72
N GLU A 343 4.99 25.53 2.59
CA GLU A 343 4.99 24.98 3.96
C GLU A 343 4.91 23.45 3.98
N ARG A 344 4.07 22.84 3.12
CA ARG A 344 4.03 21.37 2.96
C ARG A 344 5.40 20.81 2.59
N LEU A 345 6.04 21.41 1.58
CA LEU A 345 7.34 20.96 1.09
C LEU A 345 8.44 21.14 2.12
N LYS A 346 8.47 22.25 2.86
CA LYS A 346 9.44 22.47 3.94
C LYS A 346 9.38 21.37 5.00
N GLN A 347 8.19 20.99 5.45
CA GLN A 347 8.01 19.90 6.42
C GLN A 347 8.48 18.55 5.86
N TRP A 348 8.00 18.19 4.67
CA TRP A 348 8.31 16.92 4.05
C TRP A 348 9.79 16.77 3.73
N VAL A 349 10.36 17.74 3.03
CA VAL A 349 11.76 17.69 2.59
C VAL A 349 12.71 17.72 3.79
N SER A 350 12.44 18.55 4.81
CA SER A 350 13.21 18.57 6.08
C SER A 350 13.23 17.18 6.74
N MET A 351 12.05 16.58 6.96
CA MET A 351 11.97 15.26 7.57
C MET A 351 12.57 14.16 6.69
N GLY A 352 12.39 14.25 5.37
CA GLY A 352 12.97 13.32 4.40
C GLY A 352 14.49 13.28 4.48
N PHE A 353 15.15 14.44 4.43
CA PHE A 353 16.61 14.54 4.57
C PHE A 353 17.09 14.15 5.97
N GLY A 354 16.38 14.56 7.03
CA GLY A 354 16.73 14.17 8.40
C GLY A 354 16.76 12.66 8.59
N LEU A 355 15.76 11.94 8.08
CA LEU A 355 15.71 10.48 8.12
C LEU A 355 16.83 9.83 7.30
N LEU A 356 17.14 10.35 6.11
CA LEU A 356 18.24 9.85 5.29
C LEU A 356 19.59 10.01 5.99
N ILE A 357 19.84 11.17 6.61
CA ILE A 357 21.07 11.45 7.36
C ILE A 357 21.21 10.45 8.52
N ILE A 358 20.15 10.25 9.30
CA ILE A 358 20.14 9.27 10.40
C ILE A 358 20.46 7.87 9.88
N ALA A 359 19.83 7.45 8.78
CA ALA A 359 20.06 6.13 8.20
C ALA A 359 21.50 5.93 7.74
N ILE A 360 22.07 6.93 7.05
CA ILE A 360 23.46 6.91 6.57
C ILE A 360 24.41 6.83 7.76
N ILE A 361 24.22 7.66 8.79
CA ILE A 361 25.06 7.63 10.01
C ILE A 361 24.99 6.23 10.64
N LEU A 362 23.80 5.68 10.87
CA LEU A 362 23.65 4.36 11.49
C LEU A 362 24.28 3.23 10.67
N HIS A 363 24.22 3.32 9.35
CA HIS A 363 24.78 2.31 8.46
C HIS A 363 26.31 2.35 8.41
N PHE A 364 26.89 3.54 8.22
CA PHE A 364 28.34 3.70 8.04
C PHE A 364 29.12 3.73 9.36
N THR A 365 28.44 3.89 10.50
CA THR A 365 29.04 3.67 11.83
C THR A 365 28.98 2.21 12.29
N ASP A 366 28.46 1.30 11.44
CA ASP A 366 28.21 -0.11 11.75
C ASP A 366 27.30 -0.36 12.97
N ALA A 367 26.60 0.68 13.45
CA ALA A 367 25.68 0.57 14.58
C ALA A 367 24.44 -0.25 14.23
N ILE A 368 23.80 0.07 13.09
CA ILE A 368 22.62 -0.64 12.57
C ILE A 368 22.70 -0.68 11.04
N PRO A 369 23.02 -1.81 10.40
CA PRO A 369 23.07 -1.91 8.95
C PRO A 369 21.67 -1.74 8.34
N ILE A 370 21.62 -1.12 7.16
CA ILE A 370 20.40 -1.11 6.35
C ILE A 370 20.12 -2.55 5.94
N ASN A 371 19.03 -3.11 6.46
CA ASN A 371 18.67 -4.52 6.26
C ASN A 371 17.15 -4.66 6.16
N LYS A 372 16.70 -5.05 4.96
CA LYS A 372 15.28 -5.26 4.62
C LYS A 372 14.67 -6.46 5.36
N GLN A 373 15.42 -7.55 5.48
CA GLN A 373 14.96 -8.81 6.06
C GLN A 373 14.64 -8.66 7.56
N LEU A 374 15.45 -7.89 8.28
CA LEU A 374 15.20 -7.54 9.69
C LEU A 374 14.20 -6.38 9.83
N TYR A 375 13.91 -5.66 8.76
CA TYR A 375 13.25 -4.36 8.77
C TYR A 375 13.93 -3.41 9.78
N SER A 376 15.26 -3.28 9.66
CA SER A 376 16.09 -2.55 10.62
C SER A 376 15.70 -1.08 10.72
N PHE A 377 15.95 -0.45 11.87
CA PHE A 377 15.61 0.96 12.06
C PHE A 377 16.29 1.89 11.04
N SER A 378 17.56 1.62 10.70
CA SER A 378 18.25 2.37 9.63
C SER A 378 17.60 2.16 8.26
N TYR A 379 17.09 0.96 7.96
CA TYR A 379 16.30 0.70 6.75
C TYR A 379 14.96 1.45 6.75
N VAL A 380 14.26 1.53 7.89
CA VAL A 380 13.05 2.35 8.05
C VAL A 380 13.35 3.81 7.73
N CYS A 381 14.37 4.38 8.36
CA CYS A 381 14.77 5.77 8.14
C CYS A 381 15.16 6.01 6.68
N PHE A 382 15.95 5.12 6.09
CA PHE A 382 16.41 5.26 4.70
C PHE A 382 15.24 5.26 3.72
N THR A 383 14.36 4.27 3.83
CA THR A 383 13.26 4.08 2.89
C THR A 383 12.13 5.07 3.10
N ALA A 384 11.82 5.47 4.34
CA ALA A 384 10.84 6.52 4.62
C ALA A 384 11.34 7.91 4.20
N GLY A 385 12.65 8.19 4.36
CA GLY A 385 13.28 9.41 3.85
C GLY A 385 13.21 9.49 2.32
N ALA A 386 13.56 8.39 1.64
CA ALA A 386 13.44 8.28 0.18
C ALA A 386 11.97 8.42 -0.29
N ALA A 387 11.02 7.75 0.38
CA ALA A 387 9.60 7.87 0.09
C ALA A 387 9.12 9.33 0.18
N GLY A 388 9.58 10.03 1.21
CA GLY A 388 9.30 11.44 1.44
C GLY A 388 9.78 12.37 0.32
N ILE A 389 11.02 12.14 -0.15
CA ILE A 389 11.59 12.90 -1.27
C ILE A 389 10.85 12.59 -2.58
N VAL A 390 10.59 11.31 -2.87
CA VAL A 390 9.85 10.91 -4.08
C VAL A 390 8.43 11.48 -4.07
N PHE A 391 7.74 11.41 -2.93
CA PHE A 391 6.41 11.99 -2.75
C PHE A 391 6.42 13.50 -2.96
N SER A 392 7.41 14.21 -2.40
CA SER A 392 7.58 15.65 -2.59
C SER A 392 7.86 16.01 -4.05
N GLY A 393 8.68 15.20 -4.75
CA GLY A 393 8.94 15.35 -6.17
C GLY A 393 7.68 15.21 -7.01
N PHE A 394 6.90 14.14 -6.82
CA PHE A 394 5.61 13.99 -7.50
C PHE A 394 4.63 15.13 -7.18
N TYR A 395 4.61 15.60 -5.94
CA TYR A 395 3.76 16.73 -5.54
C TYR A 395 4.11 18.01 -6.31
N ILE A 396 5.40 18.31 -6.47
CA ILE A 396 5.86 19.45 -7.27
C ILE A 396 5.43 19.28 -8.74
N LEU A 397 5.71 18.11 -9.33
CA LEU A 397 5.43 17.86 -10.75
C LEU A 397 3.92 17.91 -11.06
N ILE A 398 3.10 17.26 -10.24
CA ILE A 398 1.68 17.03 -10.53
C ILE A 398 0.79 18.14 -9.96
N ASP A 399 0.96 18.46 -8.68
CA ASP A 399 0.03 19.37 -7.97
C ASP A 399 0.47 20.84 -8.03
N ILE A 400 1.77 21.16 -8.23
CA ILE A 400 2.27 22.54 -8.36
C ILE A 400 2.44 22.94 -9.83
N TRP A 401 3.24 22.18 -10.59
CA TRP A 401 3.52 22.49 -12.01
C TRP A 401 2.42 22.02 -12.95
N GLY A 402 1.49 21.19 -12.49
CA GLY A 402 0.36 20.72 -13.31
C GLY A 402 0.74 19.75 -14.43
N LEU A 403 1.93 19.13 -14.39
CA LEU A 403 2.42 18.17 -15.39
C LEU A 403 1.73 16.81 -15.25
N ARG A 404 0.41 16.77 -15.37
CA ARG A 404 -0.38 15.56 -15.07
C ARG A 404 -0.31 14.50 -16.17
N MET A 405 -0.30 14.91 -17.44
CA MET A 405 -0.36 14.02 -18.61
C MET A 405 0.65 12.85 -18.58
N PRO A 406 1.96 13.05 -18.31
CA PRO A 406 2.91 11.94 -18.27
C PRO A 406 2.67 10.97 -17.11
N PHE A 407 1.98 11.39 -16.04
CA PHE A 407 1.74 10.54 -14.85
C PHE A 407 0.34 9.93 -14.83
N LEU A 408 -0.52 10.20 -15.82
CA LEU A 408 -1.87 9.63 -15.89
C LEU A 408 -1.86 8.10 -15.85
N PHE A 409 -0.89 7.47 -16.53
CA PHE A 409 -0.78 6.01 -16.52
C PHE A 409 -0.50 5.48 -15.10
N LEU A 410 0.37 6.15 -14.33
CA LEU A 410 0.63 5.82 -12.93
C LEU A 410 -0.59 6.10 -12.05
N GLU A 411 -1.28 7.21 -12.26
CA GLU A 411 -2.52 7.49 -11.54
C GLU A 411 -3.56 6.37 -11.74
N TRP A 412 -3.74 5.89 -12.97
CA TRP A 412 -4.69 4.80 -13.28
C TRP A 412 -4.31 3.50 -12.57
N ILE A 413 -3.05 3.08 -12.69
CA ILE A 413 -2.51 1.90 -11.98
C ILE A 413 -2.73 2.07 -10.49
N GLY A 414 -2.37 3.23 -9.94
CA GLY A 414 -2.53 3.54 -8.52
C GLY A 414 -3.97 3.44 -8.06
N MET A 415 -4.92 4.03 -8.79
CA MET A 415 -6.34 3.97 -8.46
C MET A 415 -6.90 2.54 -8.36
N ASN A 416 -6.30 1.60 -9.10
CA ASN A 416 -6.62 0.16 -9.12
C ASN A 416 -5.49 -0.73 -8.53
N ALA A 417 -4.64 -0.17 -7.67
CA ALA A 417 -3.40 -0.83 -7.21
C ALA A 417 -3.61 -2.23 -6.62
N MET A 418 -4.68 -2.47 -5.86
CA MET A 418 -4.93 -3.80 -5.28
C MET A 418 -5.25 -4.85 -6.34
N LEU A 419 -5.97 -4.48 -7.41
CA LEU A 419 -6.23 -5.39 -8.52
C LEU A 419 -4.95 -5.77 -9.23
N VAL A 420 -4.17 -4.75 -9.58
CA VAL A 420 -2.90 -4.95 -10.28
C VAL A 420 -1.94 -5.75 -9.40
N TYR A 421 -1.91 -5.49 -8.09
CA TYR A 421 -1.13 -6.27 -7.13
C TYR A 421 -1.48 -7.76 -7.15
N VAL A 422 -2.76 -8.09 -6.97
CA VAL A 422 -3.23 -9.49 -6.92
C VAL A 422 -3.04 -10.19 -8.26
N MET A 423 -3.33 -9.52 -9.37
CA MET A 423 -3.30 -10.16 -10.69
C MET A 423 -1.90 -10.23 -11.30
N ALA A 424 -1.06 -9.21 -11.07
CA ALA A 424 0.29 -9.13 -11.63
C ALA A 424 1.33 -9.77 -10.72
N ALA A 425 1.50 -9.27 -9.49
CA ALA A 425 2.60 -9.71 -8.62
C ALA A 425 2.39 -11.07 -7.98
N GLN A 426 1.15 -11.53 -7.81
CA GLN A 426 0.91 -12.92 -7.40
C GLN A 426 0.91 -13.88 -8.60
N GLY A 427 1.26 -13.40 -9.80
CA GLY A 427 1.38 -14.22 -11.00
C GLY A 427 0.07 -14.85 -11.49
N ILE A 428 -1.10 -14.46 -10.96
CA ILE A 428 -2.39 -15.07 -11.31
C ILE A 428 -2.69 -14.90 -12.80
N PHE A 429 -2.51 -13.69 -13.32
CA PHE A 429 -2.74 -13.42 -14.73
C PHE A 429 -1.70 -14.14 -15.61
N GLU A 430 -0.44 -14.12 -15.20
CA GLU A 430 0.65 -14.74 -15.97
C GLU A 430 0.52 -16.26 -15.98
N GLY A 431 0.20 -16.89 -14.86
CA GLY A 431 -0.09 -18.32 -14.74
C GLY A 431 -1.31 -18.71 -15.58
N PHE A 432 -2.38 -17.90 -15.58
CA PHE A 432 -3.53 -18.13 -16.44
C PHE A 432 -3.15 -18.11 -17.93
N ILE A 433 -2.40 -17.11 -18.39
CA ILE A 433 -1.98 -17.02 -19.79
C ILE A 433 -0.98 -18.12 -20.16
N ASN A 434 0.00 -18.40 -19.30
CA ASN A 434 1.00 -19.45 -19.52
C ASN A 434 0.40 -20.87 -19.45
N GLY A 435 -0.75 -21.04 -18.81
CA GLY A 435 -1.50 -22.30 -18.82
C GLY A 435 -1.96 -22.72 -20.22
N TRP A 436 -2.03 -21.79 -21.18
CA TRP A 436 -2.33 -22.09 -22.59
C TRP A 436 -1.03 -22.25 -23.39
N TYR A 437 -0.70 -23.49 -23.71
CA TYR A 437 0.50 -23.84 -24.47
C TYR A 437 0.19 -24.70 -25.71
N TYR A 438 1.07 -24.64 -26.71
CA TYR A 438 0.93 -25.43 -27.94
C TYR A 438 1.89 -26.62 -27.95
N LYS A 439 1.33 -27.84 -27.91
CA LYS A 439 2.04 -29.14 -27.88
C LYS A 439 2.90 -29.40 -26.63
N SER A 440 3.66 -28.42 -26.15
CA SER A 440 4.50 -28.55 -24.96
C SER A 440 4.41 -27.32 -24.05
N PRO A 441 4.58 -27.46 -22.72
CA PRO A 441 4.59 -26.34 -21.76
C PRO A 441 5.63 -25.26 -22.07
N ASP A 442 6.66 -25.59 -22.85
CA ASP A 442 7.68 -24.64 -23.30
C ASP A 442 7.23 -23.71 -24.44
N ASN A 443 6.08 -23.98 -25.05
CA ASN A 443 5.55 -23.25 -26.20
C ASN A 443 4.30 -22.45 -25.80
N THR A 444 4.44 -21.56 -24.83
CA THR A 444 3.38 -20.59 -24.46
C THR A 444 3.40 -19.38 -25.39
N LEU A 445 2.27 -18.69 -25.51
CA LEU A 445 2.19 -17.43 -26.24
C LEU A 445 3.17 -16.38 -25.67
N VAL A 446 3.32 -16.33 -24.35
CA VAL A 446 4.22 -15.41 -23.66
C VAL A 446 5.67 -15.68 -24.05
N LYS A 447 6.11 -16.94 -23.97
CA LYS A 447 7.47 -17.34 -24.34
C LYS A 447 7.73 -17.10 -25.83
N TRP A 448 6.72 -17.30 -26.69
CA TRP A 448 6.81 -16.95 -28.10
C TRP A 448 7.02 -15.44 -28.31
N ILE A 449 6.22 -14.58 -27.66
CA ILE A 449 6.36 -13.12 -27.73
C ILE A 449 7.74 -12.69 -27.21
N GLN A 450 8.16 -13.19 -26.04
CA GLN A 450 9.47 -12.89 -25.47
C GLN A 450 10.59 -13.24 -26.44
N ASN A 451 10.59 -14.45 -27.00
CA ASN A 451 11.63 -14.89 -27.92
C ASN A 451 11.65 -14.06 -29.22
N HIS A 452 10.51 -13.89 -29.88
CA HIS A 452 10.46 -13.30 -31.23
C HIS A 452 10.47 -11.78 -31.24
N VAL A 453 9.82 -11.15 -30.26
CA VAL A 453 9.66 -9.68 -30.23
C VAL A 453 10.75 -9.01 -29.41
N PHE A 454 11.26 -9.67 -28.36
CA PHE A 454 12.23 -9.06 -27.45
C PHE A 454 13.62 -9.70 -27.53
N PHE A 455 13.77 -11.02 -27.38
CA PHE A 455 15.09 -11.63 -27.31
C PHE A 455 15.82 -11.62 -28.67
N ASN A 456 15.15 -12.01 -29.75
CA ASN A 456 15.74 -12.07 -31.09
C ASN A 456 16.00 -10.67 -31.68
N VAL A 457 15.16 -9.68 -31.36
CA VAL A 457 15.34 -8.30 -31.84
C VAL A 457 16.55 -7.64 -31.18
N TRP A 458 16.73 -7.85 -29.87
CA TRP A 458 17.78 -7.20 -29.09
C TRP A 458 19.03 -8.05 -28.88
N ASN A 459 19.04 -9.30 -29.38
CA ASN A 459 20.12 -10.28 -29.24
C ASN A 459 20.62 -10.45 -27.79
N SER A 460 19.74 -10.27 -26.81
CA SER A 460 20.07 -10.31 -25.38
C SER A 460 18.86 -10.69 -24.56
N GLN A 461 18.96 -11.80 -23.83
CA GLN A 461 17.89 -12.25 -22.92
C GLN A 461 17.68 -11.24 -21.79
N ARG A 462 18.74 -10.71 -21.18
CA ARG A 462 18.63 -9.74 -20.08
C ARG A 462 17.90 -8.47 -20.51
N LEU A 463 18.34 -7.86 -21.62
CA LEU A 463 17.71 -6.64 -22.13
C LEU A 463 16.29 -6.91 -22.63
N GLY A 464 16.08 -8.02 -23.34
CA GLY A 464 14.76 -8.37 -23.81
C GLY A 464 13.76 -8.64 -22.68
N THR A 465 14.18 -9.25 -21.55
CA THR A 465 13.33 -9.42 -20.37
C THR A 465 12.95 -8.06 -19.80
N LEU A 466 13.92 -7.15 -19.62
CA LEU A 466 13.65 -5.81 -19.12
C LEU A 466 12.65 -5.05 -20.01
N LEU A 467 12.85 -5.10 -21.33
CA LEU A 467 11.97 -4.44 -22.29
C LEU A 467 10.58 -5.08 -22.35
N TYR A 468 10.48 -6.40 -22.24
CA TYR A 468 9.21 -7.10 -22.14
C TYR A 468 8.42 -6.64 -20.91
N VAL A 469 9.06 -6.57 -19.76
CA VAL A 469 8.40 -6.14 -18.51
C VAL A 469 7.93 -4.68 -18.61
N ILE A 470 8.78 -3.78 -19.13
CA ILE A 470 8.42 -2.36 -19.26
C ILE A 470 7.33 -2.15 -20.31
N PHE A 471 7.53 -2.65 -21.53
CA PHE A 471 6.68 -2.30 -22.66
C PHE A 471 5.46 -3.21 -22.81
N ALA A 472 5.55 -4.49 -22.43
CA ALA A 472 4.41 -5.39 -22.47
C ALA A 472 3.64 -5.37 -21.15
N GLN A 473 4.28 -5.73 -20.02
CA GLN A 473 3.53 -5.93 -18.76
C GLN A 473 3.07 -4.63 -18.10
N ILE A 474 3.96 -3.66 -17.87
CA ILE A 474 3.60 -2.40 -17.20
C ILE A 474 2.60 -1.61 -18.07
N THR A 475 2.85 -1.51 -19.38
CA THR A 475 1.91 -0.87 -20.32
C THR A 475 0.56 -1.58 -20.33
N PHE A 476 0.54 -2.91 -20.38
CA PHE A 476 -0.70 -3.69 -20.33
C PHE A 476 -1.52 -3.35 -19.09
N TRP A 477 -0.91 -3.36 -17.90
CA TRP A 477 -1.60 -3.00 -16.66
C TRP A 477 -2.02 -1.52 -16.62
N GLY A 478 -1.24 -0.63 -17.23
CA GLY A 478 -1.63 0.78 -17.44
C GLY A 478 -2.89 0.92 -18.28
N VAL A 479 -2.98 0.19 -19.41
CA VAL A 479 -4.15 0.19 -20.30
C VAL A 479 -5.36 -0.42 -19.59
N VAL A 480 -5.21 -1.59 -18.96
CA VAL A 480 -6.29 -2.24 -18.20
C VAL A 480 -6.82 -1.33 -17.10
N ALA A 481 -5.92 -0.72 -16.32
CA ALA A 481 -6.30 0.21 -15.26
C ALA A 481 -6.99 1.47 -15.81
N GLY A 482 -6.56 1.96 -16.98
CA GLY A 482 -7.20 3.08 -17.70
C GLY A 482 -8.61 2.74 -18.19
N ILE A 483 -8.83 1.53 -18.72
CA ILE A 483 -10.16 1.04 -19.12
C ILE A 483 -11.06 0.95 -17.88
N LEU A 484 -10.59 0.34 -16.80
CA LEU A 484 -11.35 0.25 -15.54
C LEU A 484 -11.69 1.63 -14.99
N HIS A 485 -10.76 2.58 -15.07
CA HIS A 485 -10.99 3.96 -14.69
C HIS A 485 -12.10 4.62 -15.52
N LYS A 486 -12.07 4.44 -16.86
CA LYS A 486 -13.11 4.92 -17.77
C LYS A 486 -14.47 4.31 -17.47
N LEU A 487 -14.50 3.04 -17.06
CA LEU A 487 -15.72 2.32 -16.64
C LEU A 487 -16.16 2.65 -15.20
N GLY A 488 -15.38 3.42 -14.44
CA GLY A 488 -15.68 3.75 -13.03
C GLY A 488 -15.53 2.58 -12.06
N ILE A 489 -14.84 1.51 -12.45
CA ILE A 489 -14.63 0.31 -11.64
C ILE A 489 -13.35 0.48 -10.82
N TYR A 490 -13.47 0.33 -9.49
CA TYR A 490 -12.33 0.37 -8.57
C TYR A 490 -12.40 -0.76 -7.56
N TRP A 491 -11.49 -1.73 -7.65
CA TRP A 491 -11.42 -2.78 -6.65
C TRP A 491 -10.67 -2.31 -5.40
N LYS A 492 -11.32 -2.48 -4.24
CA LYS A 492 -10.79 -2.08 -2.93
C LYS A 492 -10.98 -3.23 -1.96
N LEU A 493 -9.90 -3.54 -1.23
CA LEU A 493 -9.87 -4.49 -0.11
C LEU A 493 -10.06 -3.76 1.22
#